data_AF-A0A520H7W2-F1
#
_entry.id   AF-A0A520H7W2-F1
#
_cell.length_a   1.000
_cell.length_b   1.000
_cell.length_c   1.000
_cell.angle_alpha   90.00
_cell.angle_beta   90.00
_cell.angle_gamma   90.00
#
_symmetry.space_group_name_H-M   'P 1'
#
loop_
_entity.id
_entity.type
_entity.pdbx_description
1 polymer ?
#
loop_
_entity_poly.entity_id
_entity_poly.type
_entity_poly.pdbx_seq_one_letter_code
_entity_poly.pdbx_strand_id
1 'polypeptide(L)' 'LVEAKQAGIFEIRNLPEDQMSPILGIACPQIVYPYLRGNVADVIQRGGFPPVHLAEINFQAMFEQQQAQAAGQPSAILTQ' A
#
# COMPACT_ATOMS: atom_id res chain seq x y z
N LEU A 1 8.24 18.45 -5.98
CA LEU A 1 7.36 17.27 -6.13
C LEU A 1 8.24 16.03 -6.18
N VAL A 2 7.94 15.00 -5.39
CA VAL A 2 8.61 13.69 -5.44
C VAL A 2 7.56 12.66 -5.85
N GLU A 3 7.83 11.88 -6.88
CA GLU A 3 7.03 10.72 -7.30
C GLU A 3 7.91 9.47 -7.18
N ALA A 4 7.38 8.42 -6.55
CA ALA A 4 8.08 7.15 -6.38
C ALA A 4 7.16 5.98 -6.76
N LYS A 5 7.72 5.01 -7.49
CA LYS A 5 7.06 3.74 -7.81
C LYS A 5 7.92 2.61 -7.28
N GLN A 6 7.39 1.85 -6.34
CA GLN A 6 8.07 0.69 -5.79
C GLN A 6 7.34 -0.57 -6.23
N ALA A 7 8.10 -1.55 -6.70
CA ALA A 7 7.60 -2.83 -7.16
C ALA A 7 8.35 -3.98 -6.47
N GLY A 8 7.74 -5.16 -6.50
CA GLY A 8 8.33 -6.41 -6.03
C GLY A 8 7.87 -7.57 -6.91
N ILE A 9 8.73 -8.57 -7.09
CA ILE A 9 8.40 -9.82 -7.77
C ILE A 9 8.02 -10.84 -6.69
N PHE A 10 6.84 -11.43 -6.82
CA PHE A 10 6.30 -12.40 -5.87
C PHE A 10 6.00 -13.72 -6.58
N GLU A 11 6.49 -14.82 -6.01
CA GLU A 11 6.09 -16.16 -6.41
C GLU A 11 5.01 -16.64 -5.44
N ILE A 12 3.83 -16.97 -5.96
CA ILE A 12 2.69 -17.48 -5.18
C ILE A 12 2.44 -18.91 -5.63
N ARG A 13 2.46 -19.86 -4.70
CA ARG A 13 2.20 -21.28 -4.96
C ARG A 13 1.20 -21.82 -3.94
N ASN A 14 0.43 -22.83 -4.37
CA ASN A 14 -0.49 -23.59 -3.53
C ASN A 14 -1.54 -22.71 -2.79
N LEU A 15 -1.99 -21.63 -3.42
CA LEU A 15 -3.00 -20.74 -2.86
C LEU A 15 -4.37 -21.01 -3.52
N PRO A 16 -5.46 -21.13 -2.75
CA PRO A 16 -6.82 -21.10 -3.29
C PRO A 16 -7.10 -19.79 -4.06
N GLU A 17 -7.85 -19.86 -5.16
CA GLU A 17 -8.12 -18.70 -6.02
C GLU A 17 -8.85 -17.57 -5.29
N ASP A 18 -9.72 -17.90 -4.34
CA ASP A 18 -10.46 -16.97 -3.49
C ASP A 18 -9.54 -16.13 -2.59
N GLN A 19 -8.34 -16.61 -2.28
CA GLN A 19 -7.38 -15.89 -1.46
C GLN A 19 -6.37 -15.06 -2.26
N MET A 20 -6.35 -15.19 -3.59
CA MET A 20 -5.41 -14.45 -4.44
C MET A 20 -5.62 -12.93 -4.34
N SER A 21 -6.88 -12.49 -4.34
CA SER A 21 -7.22 -11.07 -4.32
C SER A 21 -6.74 -10.36 -3.03
N PRO A 22 -6.99 -10.89 -1.82
CA PRO A 22 -6.40 -10.35 -0.59
C PRO A 22 -4.86 -10.32 -0.60
N ILE A 23 -4.20 -11.35 -1.12
CA ILE A 23 -2.73 -11.37 -1.17
C ILE A 23 -2.17 -10.23 -2.02
N LEU A 24 -2.74 -10.02 -3.21
CA LEU A 24 -2.31 -8.95 -4.10
C LEU A 24 -2.67 -7.56 -3.58
N GLY A 25 -3.84 -7.41 -2.93
CA GLY A 25 -4.33 -6.13 -2.42
C GLY A 25 -3.77 -5.71 -1.06
N ILE A 26 -3.29 -6.67 -0.25
CA ILE A 26 -2.87 -6.43 1.14
C ILE A 26 -1.42 -6.85 1.35
N ALA A 27 -1.13 -8.14 1.21
CA ALA A 27 0.17 -8.70 1.59
C ALA A 27 1.31 -8.17 0.73
N CYS A 28 1.16 -8.20 -0.60
CA CYS A 28 2.16 -7.68 -1.54
C CYS A 28 2.51 -6.20 -1.27
N PRO A 29 1.55 -5.25 -1.24
CA PRO A 29 1.87 -3.85 -0.97
C PRO A 29 2.37 -3.61 0.46
N GLN A 30 1.90 -4.36 1.46
CA GLN A 30 2.42 -4.27 2.83
C GLN A 30 3.91 -4.61 2.93
N ILE A 31 4.39 -5.57 2.13
CA ILE A 31 5.82 -5.90 2.05
C ILE A 31 6.60 -4.79 1.34
N VAL A 32 6.04 -4.20 0.29
CA VAL A 32 6.73 -3.22 -0.57
C VAL A 32 6.76 -1.82 0.04
N TYR A 33 5.73 -1.43 0.80
CA TYR A 33 5.54 -0.08 1.31
C TYR A 33 6.65 0.45 2.23
N PRO A 34 7.23 -0.35 3.16
CA PRO A 34 8.36 0.09 3.97
C PRO A 34 9.56 0.56 3.14
N TYR A 35 9.83 -0.09 2.01
CA TYR A 35 10.90 0.30 1.09
C TYR A 35 10.57 1.60 0.36
N LEU A 36 9.33 1.76 -0.09
CA LEU A 36 8.87 3.00 -0.73
C LEU A 36 9.01 4.20 0.21
N ARG A 37 8.48 4.10 1.44
CA ARG A 37 8.56 5.22 2.40
C ARG A 37 10.00 5.54 2.83
N GLY A 38 10.85 4.51 2.94
CA GLY A 38 12.28 4.69 3.21
C GLY A 38 12.98 5.44 2.07
N ASN A 39 12.75 5.00 0.83
CA ASN A 39 13.33 5.63 -0.36
C ASN A 39 12.86 7.08 -0.53
N VAL A 40 11.59 7.37 -0.28
CA VAL A 40 11.06 8.74 -0.32
C VAL A 40 11.74 9.63 0.73
N ALA A 41 11.89 9.15 1.97
CA ALA A 41 12.56 9.90 3.02
C ALA A 41 14.04 10.17 2.69
N ASP A 42 14.76 9.17 2.18
CA ASP A 42 16.17 9.30 1.76
C ASP A 42 16.34 10.29 0.61
N VAL A 43 15.49 10.22 -0.43
CA VAL A 43 15.53 11.15 -1.57
C VAL A 43 15.28 12.60 -1.12
N ILE A 44 14.32 12.82 -0.21
CA ILE A 44 14.01 14.15 0.31
C ILE A 44 15.19 14.70 1.14
N GLN A 45 15.77 13.86 1.99
CA GLN A 45 16.94 14.23 2.80
C GLN A 45 18.15 14.57 1.93
N ARG A 46 18.43 13.78 0.88
CA ARG A 46 19.49 14.08 -0.10
C ARG A 46 19.23 15.34 -0.90
N GLY A 47 17.95 15.72 -1.05
CA GLY A 47 17.55 17.00 -1.63
C GLY A 47 17.82 18.22 -0.74
N GLY A 48 18.33 18.03 0.48
CA GLY A 48 18.62 19.11 1.43
C GLY A 48 17.39 19.57 2.24
N PHE A 49 16.27 18.85 2.13
CA PHE A 49 15.07 19.13 2.90
C PHE A 49 15.01 18.26 4.16
N PRO A 50 14.27 18.67 5.21
CA PRO A 50 13.98 17.80 6.35
C PRO A 50 13.32 16.49 5.88
N PRO A 51 13.69 15.33 6.45
CA PRO A 51 13.14 14.05 6.03
C PRO A 51 11.62 14.01 6.29
N VAL A 52 10.88 13.48 5.32
CA VAL A 52 9.43 13.25 5.44
C VAL A 52 9.19 11.79 5.69
N HIS A 53 8.64 11.47 6.86
CA HIS A 53 8.24 10.11 7.21
C HIS A 53 6.76 9.91 6.87
N LEU A 54 6.49 9.08 5.87
CA LEU A 54 5.12 8.70 5.53
C LEU A 54 4.52 7.85 6.66
N ALA A 55 3.25 8.11 6.96
CA ALA A 55 2.48 7.34 7.94
C ALA A 55 2.36 5.87 7.50
N GLU A 56 2.14 4.99 8.47
CA GLU A 56 1.78 3.62 8.16
C GLU A 56 0.42 3.56 7.47
N ILE A 57 0.27 2.61 6.55
CA ILE A 57 -0.97 2.41 5.79
C ILE A 57 -1.56 1.07 6.23
N ASN A 58 -2.86 1.08 6.55
CA ASN A 58 -3.62 -0.13 6.79
C ASN A 58 -4.18 -0.68 5.48
N PHE A 59 -3.41 -1.53 4.81
CA PHE A 59 -3.81 -2.12 3.53
C PHE A 59 -5.05 -3.03 3.63
N GLN A 60 -5.29 -3.64 4.79
CA GLN A 60 -6.50 -4.44 5.03
C GLN A 60 -7.76 -3.57 4.89
N ALA A 61 -7.81 -2.45 5.62
CA ALA A 61 -8.92 -1.52 5.57
C ALA A 61 -9.11 -0.92 4.17
N MET A 62 -8.01 -0.60 3.47
CA MET A 62 -8.08 -0.10 2.10
C MET A 62 -8.68 -1.12 1.13
N PHE A 63 -8.29 -2.39 1.25
CA PHE A 63 -8.79 -3.46 0.40
C PHE A 63 -10.29 -3.73 0.66
N GLU A 64 -10.71 -3.77 1.92
CA GLU A 64 -12.13 -3.90 2.31
C GLU A 64 -12.97 -2.73 1.78
N GLN A 65 -12.46 -1.50 1.91
CA GLN A 65 -13.12 -0.32 1.38
C GLN A 65 -13.25 -0.37 -0.15
N GLN A 66 -12.24 -0.90 -0.85
CA GLN A 66 -12.24 -1.04 -2.30
C GLN A 66 -13.26 -2.11 -2.75
N GLN A 67 -13.39 -3.21 -2.00
CA GLN A 67 -14.43 -4.22 -2.26
C GLN A 67 -15.84 -3.68 -2.01
N ALA A 68 -16.04 -2.94 -0.92
CA ALA A 68 -17.34 -2.33 -0.62
C ALA A 68 -17.79 -1.36 -1.73
N GLN A 69 -16.86 -0.58 -2.26
CA GLN A 69 -17.09 0.30 -3.42
C GLN A 69 -17.46 -0.49 -4.68
N ALA A 70 -16.74 -1.58 -4.96
CA ALA A 70 -17.04 -2.44 -6.11
C ALA A 70 -18.41 -3.14 -5.99
N ALA A 71 -18.87 -3.41 -4.76
CA ALA A 71 -20.19 -3.97 -4.47
C ALA A 71 -21.33 -2.91 -4.43
N GLY A 72 -21.04 -1.64 -4.75
CA GLY A 72 -22.04 -0.56 -4.78
C GLY A 72 -22.50 -0.09 -3.40
N GLN A 73 -21.77 -0.43 -2.32
CA GLN A 73 -22.05 0.07 -0.98
C GLN A 73 -21.37 1.43 -0.79
N PRO A 74 -22.07 2.45 -0.24
CA PRO A 74 -21.49 3.77 -0.03
C PRO A 74 -20.29 3.70 0.92
N SER A 75 -19.14 4.16 0.45
CA SER A 75 -17.90 4.29 1.22
C SER A 75 -18.16 5.02 2.54
N ALA A 76 -18.09 4.32 3.66
CA ALA A 76 -18.03 4.95 4.97
C ALA A 76 -16.68 5.69 5.08
N ILE A 77 -16.75 7.01 4.98
CA ILE A 77 -15.62 7.94 5.06
C ILE A 77 -15.09 7.86 6.51
N LEU A 78 -13.89 7.30 6.70
CA LEU A 78 -13.16 7.38 7.97
C LEU A 78 -12.58 8.79 8.12
N THR A 79 -13.38 9.68 8.71
CA THR A 79 -12.88 10.85 9.43
C THR A 79 -12.72 10.45 10.89
N GLN A 80 -11.51 10.13 11.32
CA GLN A 80 -10.98 10.54 12.63
C GLN A 80 -9.46 10.36 12.69
#